data_AF-A0A8J6TMN9-F1
#
_entry.id   AF-A0A8J6TMN9-F1
#
_cell.length_a   1.000
_cell.length_b   1.000
_cell.length_c   1.000
_cell.angle_alpha   90.00
_cell.angle_beta   90.00
_cell.angle_gamma   90.00
#
_symmetry.space_group_name_H-M   'P 1'
#
loop_
_entity.id
_entity.type
_entity.pdbx_description
1 polymer ?
#
loop_
_entity_poly.entity_id
_entity_poly.type
_entity_poly.pdbx_seq_one_letter_code
_entity_poly.pdbx_strand_id
1 'polypeptide(L)'
;MIKKPNVLEDIKRLIFPDQNDQLWIRGEHKSLIENFIAKPKLATARDLYNFIQKSHEKERVFTFMDDLRLYEETLIKILPEQRDHYLHSASVYLLGLAIYNSCTRIRDAVKIDRYSTDSDSKKKSFLFRWSLSACLHDIAYPLELTLKSFNKYSTKLHEIHQDNFSFVTIDRDLYERLNLLPKIKPEELELPGFEKKDTALGLISNRLVNNGTGCSRISYDTLLHIIDKYFESNLKNGKIDHGAFSAIVLLNRLHDLYVKNKWQTEGFYVEVVDAATAIFLHNSYRFSILKQLFGNGIYKYNSPSPLGYLLFLCDSLCEWLRGKSRDAHHFGINVQDNIIKYKAPKKVKKNIEEARLLFDNRIEVDVIYQ
;
A
#
# COMPACT_ATOMS: atom_id res chain seq x y z
N MET A 1 24.51 -2.67 30.84
CA MET A 1 23.79 -1.54 30.19
C MET A 1 22.57 -2.10 29.49
N ILE A 2 21.36 -1.65 29.83
CA ILE A 2 20.14 -2.04 29.11
C ILE A 2 20.17 -1.32 27.75
N LYS A 3 20.26 -2.07 26.66
CA LYS A 3 20.27 -1.51 25.30
C LYS A 3 18.96 -0.75 25.10
N LYS A 4 19.02 0.56 24.79
CA LYS A 4 17.81 1.35 24.52
C LYS A 4 17.04 0.70 23.35
N PRO A 5 15.71 0.59 23.43
CA PRO A 5 14.90 0.02 22.35
C PRO A 5 15.09 0.85 21.08
N ASN A 6 15.28 0.18 19.95
CA ASN A 6 15.38 0.82 18.64
C ASN A 6 14.58 0.00 17.63
N VAL A 7 13.46 0.54 17.20
CA VAL A 7 12.51 -0.15 16.31
C VAL A 7 13.12 -0.55 14.97
N LEU A 8 14.09 0.20 14.44
CA LEU A 8 14.74 -0.17 13.19
C LEU A 8 15.70 -1.35 13.39
N GLU A 9 16.38 -1.43 14.53
CA GLU A 9 17.17 -2.61 14.90
C GLU A 9 16.30 -3.83 15.23
N ASP A 10 15.13 -3.61 15.80
CA ASP A 10 14.13 -4.66 15.99
C ASP A 10 13.64 -5.20 14.65
N ILE A 11 13.27 -4.31 13.71
CA ILE A 11 12.91 -4.66 12.33
C ILE A 11 14.03 -5.45 11.66
N LYS A 12 15.29 -5.01 11.80
CA LYS A 12 16.45 -5.73 11.25
C LYS A 12 16.50 -7.18 11.74
N ARG A 13 16.32 -7.40 13.04
CA ARG A 13 16.34 -8.74 13.64
C ARG A 13 15.20 -9.62 13.17
N LEU A 14 14.02 -9.03 12.94
CA LEU A 14 12.85 -9.74 12.42
C LEU A 14 13.00 -10.09 10.93
N ILE A 15 13.68 -9.24 10.13
CA ILE A 15 13.98 -9.53 8.72
C ILE A 15 15.09 -10.59 8.60
N PHE A 16 16.12 -10.53 9.44
CA PHE A 16 17.29 -11.41 9.39
C PHE A 16 17.42 -12.28 10.65
N PRO A 17 16.51 -13.24 10.90
CA PRO A 17 16.64 -14.15 12.03
C PRO A 17 17.80 -15.12 11.81
N ASP A 18 18.44 -15.53 12.91
CA ASP A 18 19.56 -16.49 12.88
C ASP A 18 19.13 -17.89 12.36
N GLN A 19 17.83 -18.19 12.40
CA GLN A 19 17.23 -19.43 11.90
C GLN A 19 15.93 -19.13 11.14
N ASN A 20 15.73 -19.79 9.99
CA ASN A 20 14.46 -19.90 9.25
C ASN A 20 14.04 -18.68 8.36
N ASP A 21 14.87 -18.32 7.37
CA ASP A 21 14.56 -17.25 6.41
C ASP A 21 13.37 -17.59 5.47
N GLN A 22 12.26 -16.88 5.66
CA GLN A 22 11.06 -17.00 4.81
C GLN A 22 11.05 -16.01 3.65
N LEU A 23 12.04 -15.12 3.57
CA LEU A 23 12.15 -14.10 2.54
C LEU A 23 13.14 -14.56 1.46
N TRP A 24 13.11 -13.86 0.33
CA TRP A 24 14.11 -13.99 -0.71
C TRP A 24 14.94 -12.70 -0.73
N ILE A 25 15.94 -12.61 0.15
CA ILE A 25 16.82 -11.43 0.27
C ILE A 25 18.22 -11.77 -0.21
N ARG A 26 18.70 -11.06 -1.24
CA ARG A 26 20.07 -11.18 -1.76
C ARG A 26 21.07 -10.40 -0.88
N GLY A 27 22.37 -10.71 -1.00
CA GLY A 27 23.43 -10.03 -0.23
C GLY A 27 23.44 -8.50 -0.39
N GLU A 28 23.27 -8.00 -1.62
CA GLU A 28 23.14 -6.56 -1.90
C GLU A 28 21.88 -5.96 -1.24
N HIS A 29 20.74 -6.65 -1.33
CA HIS A 29 19.50 -6.22 -0.70
C HIS A 29 19.66 -6.08 0.81
N LYS A 30 20.31 -7.06 1.46
CA LYS A 30 20.60 -7.03 2.89
C LYS A 30 21.42 -5.80 3.27
N SER A 31 22.52 -5.55 2.55
CA SER A 31 23.37 -4.37 2.79
C SER A 31 22.59 -3.06 2.69
N LEU A 32 21.71 -2.94 1.70
CA LEU A 32 20.88 -1.74 1.50
C LEU A 32 19.81 -1.56 2.58
N ILE A 33 19.18 -2.65 3.02
CA ILE A 33 18.26 -2.63 4.17
C ILE A 33 19.01 -2.17 5.44
N GLU A 34 20.19 -2.75 5.70
CA GLU A 34 21.01 -2.39 6.85
C GLU A 34 21.46 -0.93 6.81
N ASN A 35 21.84 -0.43 5.63
CA ASN A 35 22.22 0.98 5.43
C ASN A 35 21.06 1.94 5.69
N PHE A 36 19.84 1.61 5.23
CA PHE A 36 18.65 2.40 5.51
C PHE A 36 18.30 2.40 7.00
N ILE A 37 18.32 1.22 7.64
CA ILE A 37 18.05 1.06 9.08
C ILE A 37 19.04 1.88 9.93
N ALA A 38 20.32 1.84 9.58
CA ALA A 38 21.35 2.60 10.29
C ALA A 38 21.20 4.11 10.12
N LYS A 39 20.73 4.57 8.94
CA LYS A 39 20.61 5.99 8.62
C LYS A 39 19.42 6.23 7.68
N PRO A 40 18.18 6.35 8.19
CA PRO A 40 16.99 6.51 7.36
C PRO A 40 16.91 7.94 6.80
N LYS A 41 17.34 8.12 5.55
CA LYS A 41 17.38 9.41 4.82
C LYS A 41 17.09 9.20 3.33
N LEU A 42 16.80 10.27 2.60
CA LEU A 42 16.47 10.22 1.17
C LEU A 42 17.47 9.39 0.34
N ALA A 43 18.77 9.58 0.58
CA ALA A 43 19.81 8.85 -0.14
C ALA A 43 19.73 7.32 0.08
N THR A 44 19.56 6.88 1.34
CA THR A 44 19.54 5.45 1.65
C THR A 44 18.23 4.78 1.21
N ALA A 45 17.11 5.50 1.20
CA ALA A 45 15.88 5.00 0.58
C ALA A 45 16.01 4.89 -0.94
N ARG A 46 16.63 5.87 -1.59
CA ARG A 46 16.87 5.83 -3.02
C ARG A 46 17.70 4.62 -3.42
N ASP A 47 18.75 4.31 -2.66
CA ASP A 47 19.57 3.13 -2.93
C ASP A 47 18.75 1.82 -2.78
N LEU A 48 17.86 1.75 -1.78
CA LEU A 48 16.92 0.65 -1.61
C LEU A 48 15.94 0.52 -2.80
N TYR A 49 15.34 1.63 -3.26
CA TYR A 49 14.41 1.61 -4.40
C TYR A 49 15.10 1.25 -5.71
N ASN A 50 16.32 1.75 -5.93
CA ASN A 50 17.13 1.38 -7.09
C ASN A 50 17.40 -0.13 -7.11
N PHE A 51 17.67 -0.74 -5.96
CA PHE A 51 17.81 -2.19 -5.87
C PHE A 51 16.49 -2.91 -6.14
N ILE A 52 15.38 -2.49 -5.52
CA ILE A 52 14.06 -3.07 -5.76
C ILE A 52 13.76 -3.07 -7.27
N GLN A 53 14.00 -1.96 -7.95
CA GLN A 53 13.85 -1.85 -9.40
C GLN A 53 14.70 -2.87 -10.17
N LYS A 54 15.98 -3.02 -9.83
CA LYS A 54 16.88 -4.00 -10.47
C LYS A 54 16.48 -5.44 -10.17
N SER A 55 16.06 -5.72 -8.94
CA SER A 55 15.80 -7.08 -8.45
C SER A 55 14.61 -7.75 -9.11
N HIS A 56 13.67 -6.95 -9.62
CA HIS A 56 12.45 -7.42 -10.26
C HIS A 56 12.55 -7.51 -11.78
N GLU A 57 13.71 -7.16 -12.37
CA GLU A 57 13.97 -7.19 -13.82
C GLU A 57 12.94 -6.37 -14.64
N LYS A 58 12.26 -5.45 -13.96
CA LYS A 58 11.22 -4.56 -14.51
C LYS A 58 11.67 -3.13 -14.30
N GLU A 59 12.69 -2.74 -15.04
CA GLU A 59 13.20 -1.37 -15.05
C GLU A 59 12.05 -0.40 -15.37
N ARG A 60 12.05 0.78 -14.74
CA ARG A 60 11.02 1.85 -14.85
C ARG A 60 9.71 1.64 -14.08
N VAL A 61 9.51 0.52 -13.39
CA VAL A 61 8.33 0.38 -12.53
C VAL A 61 8.38 1.32 -11.33
N PHE A 62 9.56 1.55 -10.78
CA PHE A 62 9.76 2.36 -9.58
C PHE A 62 10.22 3.79 -9.86
N THR A 63 10.33 4.22 -11.13
CA THR A 63 10.70 5.61 -11.45
C THR A 63 9.65 6.62 -10.95
N PHE A 64 8.40 6.19 -10.72
CA PHE A 64 7.37 7.01 -10.06
C PHE A 64 7.77 7.46 -8.65
N MET A 65 8.62 6.70 -7.96
CA MET A 65 9.12 7.10 -6.64
C MET A 65 10.04 8.31 -6.74
N ASP A 66 10.82 8.42 -7.82
CA ASP A 66 11.64 9.60 -8.06
C ASP A 66 10.77 10.82 -8.40
N ASP A 67 9.70 10.64 -9.17
CA ASP A 67 8.74 11.72 -9.46
C ASP A 67 8.05 12.20 -8.17
N LEU A 68 7.59 11.27 -7.32
CA LEU A 68 7.02 11.58 -6.00
C LEU A 68 8.03 12.34 -5.13
N ARG A 69 9.27 11.86 -5.04
CA ARG A 69 10.34 12.52 -4.29
C ARG A 69 10.57 13.95 -4.76
N LEU A 70 10.68 14.17 -6.07
CA LEU A 70 10.91 15.50 -6.66
C LEU A 70 9.74 16.44 -6.36
N TYR A 71 8.52 15.93 -6.42
CA TYR A 71 7.32 16.67 -6.05
C TYR A 71 7.35 17.07 -4.56
N GLU A 72 7.64 16.13 -3.65
CA GLU A 72 7.72 16.38 -2.21
C GLU A 72 8.82 17.37 -1.83
N GLU A 73 10.03 17.21 -2.38
CA GLU A 73 11.16 18.12 -2.16
C GLU A 73 10.84 19.56 -2.57
N THR A 74 10.02 19.73 -3.60
CA THR A 74 9.58 21.04 -4.09
C THR A 74 8.49 21.63 -3.19
N LEU A 75 7.54 20.82 -2.76
CA LEU A 75 6.37 21.27 -2.00
C LEU A 75 6.56 21.41 -0.50
N ILE A 76 7.56 20.76 0.09
CA ILE A 76 7.87 20.92 1.52
C ILE A 76 8.14 22.38 1.91
N LYS A 77 8.58 23.21 0.94
CA LYS A 77 8.77 24.66 1.10
C LYS A 77 7.46 25.43 1.27
N ILE A 78 6.37 24.91 0.71
CA ILE A 78 5.05 25.56 0.65
C ILE A 78 4.13 24.97 1.72
N LEU A 79 4.19 23.65 1.94
CA LEU A 79 3.35 22.92 2.86
C LEU A 79 4.26 22.02 3.74
N PRO A 80 4.76 22.51 4.88
CA PRO A 80 5.63 21.74 5.78
C PRO A 80 4.96 20.48 6.37
N GLU A 81 3.63 20.39 6.25
CA GLU A 81 2.82 19.23 6.60
C GLU A 81 2.85 18.11 5.55
N GLN A 82 3.47 18.34 4.37
CA GLN A 82 3.77 17.34 3.34
C GLN A 82 4.92 16.48 3.83
N ARG A 83 4.61 15.29 4.35
CA ARG A 83 5.56 14.52 5.15
C ARG A 83 6.08 13.33 4.36
N ASP A 84 7.25 13.50 3.75
CA ASP A 84 8.28 12.48 3.59
C ASP A 84 7.75 11.07 3.22
N HIS A 85 6.78 11.02 2.30
CA HIS A 85 6.09 9.81 1.84
C HIS A 85 7.11 8.86 1.23
N TYR A 86 8.13 9.41 0.56
CA TYR A 86 9.26 8.64 0.07
C TYR A 86 9.94 7.79 1.16
N LEU A 87 10.22 8.36 2.34
CA LEU A 87 10.86 7.60 3.42
C LEU A 87 9.85 6.80 4.26
N HIS A 88 8.60 7.25 4.33
CA HIS A 88 7.50 6.52 4.93
C HIS A 88 7.30 5.17 4.22
N SER A 89 7.17 5.18 2.89
CA SER A 89 6.98 3.96 2.09
C SER A 89 8.15 2.98 2.23
N ALA A 90 9.39 3.46 2.35
CA ALA A 90 10.55 2.61 2.64
C ALA A 90 10.43 1.94 4.02
N SER A 91 9.92 2.67 5.01
CA SER A 91 9.71 2.14 6.36
C SER A 91 8.57 1.11 6.40
N VAL A 92 7.46 1.40 5.71
CA VAL A 92 6.35 0.47 5.52
C VAL A 92 6.86 -0.82 4.87
N TYR A 93 7.65 -0.70 3.80
CA TYR A 93 8.25 -1.84 3.12
C TYR A 93 9.05 -2.74 4.08
N LEU A 94 9.95 -2.17 4.88
CA LEU A 94 10.74 -2.94 5.85
C LEU A 94 9.88 -3.56 6.96
N LEU A 95 8.91 -2.83 7.48
CA LEU A 95 8.01 -3.34 8.51
C LEU A 95 7.20 -4.54 8.00
N GLY A 96 6.71 -4.50 6.77
CA GLY A 96 5.98 -5.63 6.20
C GLY A 96 6.87 -6.86 5.93
N LEU A 97 8.14 -6.66 5.57
CA LEU A 97 9.11 -7.77 5.51
C LEU A 97 9.29 -8.42 6.88
N ALA A 98 9.49 -7.60 7.93
CA ALA A 98 9.61 -8.08 9.31
C ALA A 98 8.36 -8.85 9.76
N ILE A 99 7.17 -8.30 9.56
CA ILE A 99 5.91 -8.94 9.95
C ILE A 99 5.69 -10.22 9.15
N TYR A 100 5.90 -10.22 7.83
CA TYR A 100 5.75 -11.43 7.02
C TYR A 100 6.70 -12.56 7.45
N ASN A 101 7.94 -12.22 7.79
CA ASN A 101 8.91 -13.22 8.21
C ASN A 101 8.54 -13.84 9.56
N SER A 102 8.08 -13.02 10.52
CA SER A 102 7.86 -13.43 11.91
C SER A 102 6.41 -13.81 12.25
N CYS A 103 5.43 -13.44 11.43
CA CYS A 103 4.01 -13.72 11.68
C CYS A 103 3.45 -14.83 10.79
N THR A 104 3.26 -16.02 11.37
CA THR A 104 2.83 -17.21 10.63
C THR A 104 1.47 -17.05 9.96
N ARG A 105 0.46 -16.47 10.64
CA ARG A 105 -0.87 -16.27 10.04
C ARG A 105 -0.83 -15.32 8.84
N ILE A 106 -0.11 -14.21 8.95
CA ILE A 106 0.04 -13.26 7.85
C ILE A 106 0.79 -13.93 6.71
N ARG A 107 1.92 -14.59 7.00
CA ARG A 107 2.70 -15.31 5.99
C ARG A 107 1.85 -16.33 5.24
N ASP A 108 1.12 -17.17 5.96
CA ASP A 108 0.30 -18.22 5.38
C ASP A 108 -0.88 -17.68 4.57
N ALA A 109 -1.47 -16.55 4.99
CA ALA A 109 -2.51 -15.87 4.23
C ALA A 109 -1.96 -15.19 2.97
N VAL A 110 -0.75 -14.64 3.04
CA VAL A 110 -0.09 -13.91 1.94
C VAL A 110 0.61 -14.84 0.94
N LYS A 111 0.62 -16.16 1.16
CA LYS A 111 1.00 -17.19 0.16
C LYS A 111 0.01 -17.23 -1.02
N ILE A 112 -0.12 -16.11 -1.74
CA ILE A 112 -1.14 -15.81 -2.76
C ILE A 112 -0.68 -16.27 -4.15
N ASP A 113 0.57 -16.69 -4.32
CA ASP A 113 0.94 -17.34 -5.57
C ASP A 113 0.38 -18.76 -5.61
N ARG A 114 -0.86 -18.85 -6.10
CA ARG A 114 -1.60 -20.09 -6.35
C ARG A 114 -1.17 -20.76 -7.65
N TYR A 115 -0.36 -20.07 -8.46
CA TYR A 115 0.05 -20.51 -9.79
C TYR A 115 1.40 -21.23 -9.73
N SER A 116 2.24 -20.92 -8.75
CA SER A 116 3.46 -21.66 -8.49
C SER A 116 3.33 -22.65 -7.33
N THR A 117 3.85 -23.87 -7.50
CA THR A 117 4.04 -24.84 -6.41
C THR A 117 5.41 -24.69 -5.74
N ASP A 118 6.36 -24.03 -6.41
CA ASP A 118 7.73 -23.83 -5.97
C ASP A 118 7.84 -22.76 -4.86
N SER A 119 8.60 -23.08 -3.81
CA SER A 119 8.77 -22.22 -2.63
C SER A 119 9.51 -20.93 -2.96
N ASP A 120 10.56 -20.99 -3.78
CA ASP A 120 11.36 -19.80 -4.10
C ASP A 120 10.59 -18.83 -4.99
N SER A 121 9.83 -19.35 -5.95
CA SER A 121 8.92 -18.58 -6.79
C SER A 121 7.86 -17.86 -5.95
N LYS A 122 7.26 -18.53 -4.95
CA LYS A 122 6.33 -17.89 -4.01
C LYS A 122 6.97 -16.72 -3.25
N LYS A 123 8.20 -16.90 -2.76
CA LYS A 123 8.95 -15.85 -2.05
C LYS A 123 9.25 -14.66 -2.96
N LYS A 124 9.67 -14.92 -4.21
CA LYS A 124 9.91 -13.87 -5.22
C LYS A 124 8.62 -13.11 -5.57
N SER A 125 7.52 -13.84 -5.80
CA SER A 125 6.23 -13.24 -6.13
C SER A 125 5.70 -12.39 -4.97
N PHE A 126 5.79 -12.88 -3.73
CA PHE A 126 5.49 -12.05 -2.55
C PHE A 126 6.34 -10.77 -2.54
N LEU A 127 7.65 -10.89 -2.69
CA LEU A 127 8.54 -9.74 -2.65
C LEU A 127 8.20 -8.71 -3.74
N PHE A 128 7.86 -9.16 -4.95
CA PHE A 128 7.43 -8.27 -6.03
C PHE A 128 6.13 -7.54 -5.71
N ARG A 129 5.08 -8.28 -5.31
CA ARG A 129 3.78 -7.69 -4.94
C ARG A 129 3.89 -6.75 -3.75
N TRP A 130 4.69 -7.11 -2.75
CA TRP A 130 4.94 -6.28 -1.59
C TRP A 130 5.74 -5.04 -1.94
N SER A 131 6.74 -5.16 -2.82
CA SER A 131 7.49 -4.00 -3.33
C SER A 131 6.56 -3.01 -4.02
N LEU A 132 5.68 -3.48 -4.91
CA LEU A 132 4.68 -2.62 -5.55
C LEU A 132 3.75 -1.98 -4.52
N SER A 133 3.17 -2.79 -3.63
CA SER A 133 2.18 -2.34 -2.65
C SER A 133 2.77 -1.32 -1.68
N ALA A 134 3.84 -1.66 -0.98
CA ALA A 134 4.43 -0.81 0.04
C ALA A 134 5.11 0.43 -0.54
N CYS A 135 5.81 0.31 -1.67
CA CYS A 135 6.52 1.47 -2.23
C CYS A 135 5.55 2.44 -2.90
N LEU A 136 4.52 1.94 -3.59
CA LEU A 136 3.69 2.76 -4.47
C LEU A 136 2.28 3.07 -3.92
N HIS A 137 1.96 2.72 -2.66
CA HIS A 137 0.61 2.95 -2.12
C HIS A 137 0.16 4.42 -2.09
N ASP A 138 1.12 5.34 -1.93
CA ASP A 138 0.90 6.77 -1.73
C ASP A 138 1.26 7.63 -2.96
N ILE A 139 1.49 7.03 -4.15
CA ILE A 139 1.94 7.80 -5.34
C ILE A 139 0.95 8.89 -5.78
N ALA A 140 -0.34 8.74 -5.47
CA ALA A 140 -1.37 9.73 -5.78
C ALA A 140 -1.69 10.68 -4.61
N TYR A 141 -1.03 10.54 -3.45
CA TYR A 141 -1.22 11.44 -2.30
C TYR A 141 -0.96 12.92 -2.64
N PRO A 142 0.06 13.27 -3.44
CA PRO A 142 0.21 14.60 -4.07
C PRO A 142 -1.09 15.23 -4.61
N LEU A 143 -1.89 14.45 -5.33
CA LEU A 143 -3.12 14.93 -5.97
C LEU A 143 -4.17 15.29 -4.91
N GLU A 144 -4.35 14.40 -3.92
CA GLU A 144 -5.27 14.61 -2.80
C GLU A 144 -4.92 15.89 -2.03
N LEU A 145 -3.64 16.07 -1.69
CA LEU A 145 -3.20 17.22 -0.92
C LEU A 145 -3.30 18.54 -1.69
N THR A 146 -3.02 18.53 -2.99
CA THR A 146 -3.16 19.72 -3.84
C THR A 146 -4.60 20.23 -3.83
N LEU A 147 -5.56 19.34 -4.08
CA LEU A 147 -6.99 19.71 -4.08
C LEU A 147 -7.47 20.11 -2.69
N LYS A 148 -7.09 19.36 -1.64
CA LYS A 148 -7.44 19.72 -0.26
C LYS A 148 -6.91 21.10 0.11
N SER A 149 -5.68 21.42 -0.26
CA SER A 149 -5.06 22.73 0.03
C SER A 149 -5.77 23.86 -0.70
N PHE A 150 -6.06 23.69 -2.00
CA PHE A 150 -6.79 24.67 -2.78
C PHE A 150 -8.20 24.93 -2.22
N ASN A 151 -8.96 23.86 -1.96
CA ASN A 151 -10.33 23.95 -1.44
C ASN A 151 -10.36 24.57 -0.04
N LYS A 152 -9.42 24.21 0.84
CA LYS A 152 -9.30 24.79 2.19
C LYS A 152 -9.01 26.29 2.14
N TYR A 153 -8.09 26.71 1.27
CA TYR A 153 -7.76 28.13 1.12
C TYR A 153 -8.93 28.93 0.55
N SER A 154 -9.58 28.42 -0.50
CA SER A 154 -10.73 29.07 -1.16
C SER A 154 -11.93 29.20 -0.21
N THR A 155 -12.22 28.15 0.57
CA THR A 155 -13.28 28.17 1.60
C THR A 155 -13.02 29.27 2.64
N LYS A 156 -11.75 29.44 3.04
CA LYS A 156 -11.35 30.50 3.97
C LYS A 156 -11.49 31.89 3.35
N LEU A 157 -11.15 32.08 2.07
CA LEU A 157 -11.25 33.37 1.38
C LEU A 157 -12.71 33.82 1.19
N HIS A 158 -13.62 32.89 0.95
CA HIS A 158 -15.02 33.17 0.66
C HIS A 158 -15.94 33.03 1.89
N GLU A 159 -15.38 32.80 3.09
CA GLU A 159 -16.13 32.64 4.35
C GLU A 159 -17.26 31.58 4.25
N ILE A 160 -17.04 30.53 3.46
CA ILE A 160 -18.02 29.46 3.29
C ILE A 160 -17.97 28.53 4.50
N HIS A 161 -19.08 28.37 5.20
CA HIS A 161 -19.22 27.50 6.36
C HIS A 161 -19.93 26.17 6.08
N GLN A 162 -20.22 25.87 4.80
CA GLN A 162 -20.89 24.63 4.42
C GLN A 162 -19.92 23.44 4.42
N ASP A 163 -20.31 22.39 5.14
CA ASP A 163 -19.65 21.09 5.05
C ASP A 163 -19.85 20.48 3.65
N ASN A 164 -18.79 19.89 3.08
CA ASN A 164 -18.73 19.24 1.76
C ASN A 164 -18.82 20.17 0.53
N PHE A 165 -18.61 21.48 0.67
CA PHE A 165 -18.40 22.34 -0.49
C PHE A 165 -16.96 22.20 -1.03
N SER A 166 -16.81 22.10 -2.35
CA SER A 166 -15.51 22.11 -3.02
C SER A 166 -15.52 23.05 -4.23
N PHE A 167 -14.51 23.92 -4.32
CA PHE A 167 -14.31 24.81 -5.46
C PHE A 167 -13.76 24.07 -6.67
N VAL A 168 -12.87 23.10 -6.44
CA VAL A 168 -12.22 22.33 -7.49
C VAL A 168 -12.28 20.85 -7.15
N THR A 169 -12.51 20.05 -8.18
CA THR A 169 -12.42 18.60 -8.15
C THR A 169 -11.77 18.08 -9.44
N ILE A 170 -11.52 16.78 -9.51
CA ILE A 170 -11.13 16.13 -10.76
C ILE A 170 -12.35 16.05 -11.65
N ASP A 171 -12.21 16.57 -12.87
CA ASP A 171 -13.21 16.46 -13.91
C ASP A 171 -13.62 15.00 -14.17
N ARG A 172 -14.91 14.77 -14.42
CA ARG A 172 -15.45 13.43 -14.60
C ARG A 172 -14.84 12.73 -15.82
N ASP A 173 -14.71 13.43 -16.94
CA ASP A 173 -14.18 12.85 -18.18
C ASP A 173 -12.68 12.55 -18.05
N LEU A 174 -11.94 13.37 -17.28
CA LEU A 174 -10.56 13.05 -16.91
C LEU A 174 -10.49 11.79 -16.06
N TYR A 175 -11.34 11.66 -15.04
CA TYR A 175 -11.40 10.45 -14.22
C TYR A 175 -11.75 9.20 -15.03
N GLU A 176 -12.78 9.26 -15.87
CA GLU A 176 -13.19 8.11 -16.70
C GLU A 176 -12.05 7.68 -17.63
N ARG A 177 -11.30 8.63 -18.22
CA ARG A 177 -10.09 8.32 -18.99
C ARG A 177 -8.97 7.69 -18.16
N LEU A 178 -8.76 8.15 -16.92
CA LEU A 178 -7.80 7.53 -16.01
C LEU A 178 -8.25 6.14 -15.57
N ASN A 179 -9.54 5.86 -15.48
CA ASN A 179 -10.01 4.53 -15.08
C ASN A 179 -9.89 3.49 -16.21
N LEU A 180 -9.78 3.92 -17.47
CA LEU A 180 -9.65 3.01 -18.62
C LEU A 180 -8.25 2.43 -18.72
N LEU A 181 -8.19 1.10 -18.89
CA LEU A 181 -6.94 0.40 -19.19
C LEU A 181 -6.73 0.31 -20.71
N PRO A 182 -5.48 0.37 -21.18
CA PRO A 182 -5.17 0.10 -22.59
C PRO A 182 -5.65 -1.30 -23.00
N LYS A 183 -6.16 -1.46 -24.22
CA LYS A 183 -6.66 -2.78 -24.70
C LYS A 183 -5.49 -3.72 -25.03
N ILE A 184 -5.45 -4.91 -24.43
CA ILE A 184 -4.61 -6.04 -24.91
C ILE A 184 -5.41 -6.82 -25.96
N LYS A 185 -4.77 -7.20 -27.07
CA LYS A 185 -5.44 -7.98 -28.12
C LYS A 185 -5.95 -9.32 -27.57
N PRO A 186 -7.12 -9.82 -28.04
CA PRO A 186 -7.75 -11.03 -27.52
C PRO A 186 -6.84 -12.27 -27.51
N GLU A 187 -6.03 -12.41 -28.55
CA GLU A 187 -5.22 -13.60 -28.90
C GLU A 187 -4.10 -13.92 -27.89
N GLU A 188 -3.76 -13.01 -26.98
CA GLU A 188 -2.58 -13.12 -26.09
C GLU A 188 -2.89 -13.60 -24.65
N LEU A 189 -4.14 -13.94 -24.33
CA LEU A 189 -4.60 -14.15 -22.95
C LEU A 189 -5.65 -15.25 -22.84
N GLU A 190 -5.23 -16.50 -22.98
CA GLU A 190 -6.00 -17.65 -22.47
C GLU A 190 -5.49 -17.98 -21.05
N LEU A 191 -5.99 -17.25 -20.05
CA LEU A 191 -5.74 -17.57 -18.63
C LEU A 191 -7.04 -18.06 -17.99
N PRO A 192 -7.16 -19.36 -17.65
CA PRO A 192 -8.36 -19.90 -17.01
C PRO A 192 -8.69 -19.15 -15.71
N GLY A 193 -9.92 -18.62 -15.61
CA GLY A 193 -10.42 -17.93 -14.40
C GLY A 193 -10.13 -16.44 -14.31
N PHE A 194 -9.54 -15.81 -15.34
CA PHE A 194 -9.38 -14.36 -15.40
C PHE A 194 -10.25 -13.73 -16.50
N GLU A 195 -11.24 -12.97 -16.09
CA GLU A 195 -11.99 -12.10 -17.00
C GLU A 195 -11.24 -10.78 -17.22
N LYS A 196 -10.94 -10.47 -18.47
CA LYS A 196 -10.46 -9.13 -18.87
C LYS A 196 -11.51 -8.10 -18.47
N LYS A 197 -11.06 -7.04 -17.79
CA LYS A 197 -11.89 -5.86 -17.52
C LYS A 197 -11.19 -4.64 -18.10
N ASP A 198 -11.95 -3.79 -18.77
CA ASP A 198 -11.41 -2.63 -19.49
C ASP A 198 -11.11 -1.45 -18.56
N THR A 199 -11.42 -1.57 -17.27
CA THR A 199 -11.18 -0.52 -16.28
C THR A 199 -10.37 -1.02 -15.09
N ALA A 200 -9.59 -0.11 -14.49
CA ALA A 200 -8.82 -0.36 -13.28
C ALA A 200 -9.74 -0.80 -12.12
N LEU A 201 -10.85 -0.08 -11.92
CA LEU A 201 -11.86 -0.47 -10.92
C LEU A 201 -12.56 -1.78 -11.25
N GLY A 202 -12.74 -2.10 -12.53
CA GLY A 202 -13.24 -3.40 -12.96
C GLY A 202 -12.28 -4.52 -12.56
N LEU A 203 -10.97 -4.38 -12.81
CA LEU A 203 -9.98 -5.38 -12.39
C LEU A 203 -9.94 -5.55 -10.87
N ILE A 204 -9.96 -4.45 -10.11
CA ILE A 204 -9.99 -4.49 -8.64
C ILE A 204 -11.26 -5.18 -8.15
N SER A 205 -12.43 -4.81 -8.66
CA SER A 205 -13.72 -5.40 -8.28
C SER A 205 -13.75 -6.90 -8.59
N ASN A 206 -13.27 -7.28 -9.77
CA ASN A 206 -13.15 -8.68 -10.17
C ASN A 206 -12.22 -9.45 -9.22
N ARG A 207 -11.06 -8.86 -8.86
CA ARG A 207 -10.12 -9.47 -7.91
C ARG A 207 -10.74 -9.63 -6.53
N LEU A 208 -11.48 -8.64 -6.03
CA LEU A 208 -12.13 -8.69 -4.71
C LEU A 208 -13.20 -9.78 -4.63
N VAL A 209 -13.98 -9.98 -5.70
CA VAL A 209 -15.00 -11.05 -5.77
C VAL A 209 -14.36 -12.42 -5.94
N ASN A 210 -13.34 -12.53 -6.80
CA ASN A 210 -12.74 -13.80 -7.21
C ASN A 210 -11.43 -14.16 -6.48
N ASN A 211 -11.10 -13.49 -5.37
CA ASN A 211 -9.87 -13.75 -4.62
C ASN A 211 -9.79 -15.17 -4.01
N GLY A 212 -10.77 -16.05 -4.21
CA GLY A 212 -10.83 -17.42 -3.69
C GLY A 212 -10.73 -17.55 -2.17
N THR A 213 -11.00 -16.48 -1.42
CA THR A 213 -11.12 -16.51 0.05
C THR A 213 -12.55 -16.82 0.51
N GLY A 214 -13.47 -17.10 -0.44
CA GLY A 214 -14.85 -17.52 -0.18
C GLY A 214 -15.74 -16.46 0.50
N CYS A 215 -15.29 -15.21 0.61
CA CYS A 215 -15.95 -14.21 1.45
C CYS A 215 -16.96 -13.31 0.71
N SER A 216 -16.94 -13.25 -0.62
CA SER A 216 -17.82 -12.34 -1.34
C SER A 216 -19.16 -13.00 -1.69
N ARG A 217 -20.22 -12.69 -0.93
CA ARG A 217 -21.62 -12.95 -1.35
C ARG A 217 -22.13 -11.92 -2.36
N ILE A 218 -21.33 -10.92 -2.69
CA ILE A 218 -21.67 -9.84 -3.62
C ILE A 218 -21.18 -10.18 -5.03
N SER A 219 -22.03 -9.94 -6.03
CA SER A 219 -21.66 -10.12 -7.43
C SER A 219 -20.68 -9.04 -7.90
N TYR A 220 -19.94 -9.34 -8.97
CA TYR A 220 -19.04 -8.38 -9.62
C TYR A 220 -19.74 -7.05 -9.95
N ASP A 221 -20.89 -7.10 -10.63
CA ASP A 221 -21.61 -5.89 -11.07
C ASP A 221 -22.08 -5.05 -9.89
N THR A 222 -22.56 -5.69 -8.82
CA THR A 222 -23.00 -4.98 -7.61
C THR A 222 -21.81 -4.32 -6.92
N LEU A 223 -20.68 -5.01 -6.78
CA LEU A 223 -19.49 -4.45 -6.15
C LEU A 223 -18.92 -3.29 -6.97
N LEU A 224 -18.82 -3.44 -8.30
CA LEU A 224 -18.36 -2.39 -9.19
C LEU A 224 -19.25 -1.14 -9.06
N HIS A 225 -20.57 -1.31 -9.11
CA HIS A 225 -21.52 -0.21 -8.94
C HIS A 225 -21.34 0.53 -7.60
N ILE A 226 -21.16 -0.22 -6.51
CA ILE A 226 -20.91 0.35 -5.18
C ILE A 226 -19.61 1.18 -5.16
N ILE A 227 -18.54 0.63 -5.73
CA ILE A 227 -17.25 1.30 -5.78
C ILE A 227 -17.37 2.57 -6.65
N ASP A 228 -17.94 2.47 -7.86
CA ASP A 228 -18.15 3.62 -8.73
C ASP A 228 -18.94 4.74 -8.04
N LYS A 229 -20.03 4.39 -7.32
CA LYS A 229 -20.83 5.39 -6.58
C LYS A 229 -20.04 6.05 -5.44
N TYR A 230 -19.20 5.30 -4.74
CA TYR A 230 -18.31 5.85 -3.72
C TYR A 230 -17.34 6.87 -4.33
N PHE A 231 -16.73 6.55 -5.46
CA PHE A 231 -15.83 7.46 -6.17
C PHE A 231 -16.54 8.69 -6.71
N GLU A 232 -17.66 8.52 -7.40
CA GLU A 232 -18.47 9.63 -7.93
C GLU A 232 -18.87 10.60 -6.80
N SER A 233 -19.27 10.07 -5.65
CA SER A 233 -19.63 10.87 -4.47
C SER A 233 -18.43 11.63 -3.92
N ASN A 234 -17.27 10.98 -3.78
CA ASN A 234 -16.06 11.64 -3.31
C ASN A 234 -15.63 12.77 -4.25
N LEU A 235 -15.61 12.51 -5.56
CA LEU A 235 -15.27 13.51 -6.57
C LEU A 235 -16.24 14.69 -6.56
N LYS A 236 -17.56 14.46 -6.46
CA LYS A 236 -18.54 15.55 -6.35
C LYS A 236 -18.32 16.45 -5.13
N ASN A 237 -17.77 15.89 -4.06
CA ASN A 237 -17.46 16.62 -2.81
C ASN A 237 -16.01 17.14 -2.77
N GLY A 238 -15.27 17.10 -3.89
CA GLY A 238 -13.87 17.51 -3.98
C GLY A 238 -12.91 16.69 -3.12
N LYS A 239 -13.29 15.46 -2.79
CA LYS A 239 -12.47 14.51 -2.03
C LYS A 239 -11.82 13.53 -3.00
N ILE A 240 -10.53 13.31 -2.79
CA ILE A 240 -9.77 12.24 -3.45
C ILE A 240 -9.47 11.18 -2.41
N ASP A 241 -9.59 9.92 -2.82
CA ASP A 241 -9.08 8.77 -2.10
C ASP A 241 -7.71 8.40 -2.73
N HIS A 242 -6.61 8.73 -2.06
CA HIS A 242 -5.27 8.50 -2.62
C HIS A 242 -4.95 7.03 -2.86
N GLY A 243 -5.41 6.11 -2.02
CA GLY A 243 -5.16 4.68 -2.24
C GLY A 243 -5.85 4.20 -3.51
N ALA A 244 -7.07 4.66 -3.73
CA ALA A 244 -7.81 4.45 -4.95
C ALA A 244 -7.12 4.99 -6.22
N PHE A 245 -6.73 6.27 -6.21
CA PHE A 245 -6.03 6.87 -7.35
C PHE A 245 -4.64 6.25 -7.56
N SER A 246 -3.93 5.88 -6.50
CA SER A 246 -2.63 5.20 -6.58
C SER A 246 -2.78 3.84 -7.25
N ALA A 247 -3.83 3.07 -6.95
CA ALA A 247 -4.12 1.81 -7.61
C ALA A 247 -4.43 1.99 -9.10
N ILE A 248 -5.21 3.01 -9.47
CA ILE A 248 -5.54 3.33 -10.87
C ILE A 248 -4.26 3.70 -11.65
N VAL A 249 -3.45 4.62 -11.10
CA VAL A 249 -2.18 5.04 -11.73
C VAL A 249 -1.24 3.86 -11.90
N LEU A 250 -1.11 3.01 -10.87
CA LEU A 250 -0.28 1.81 -10.92
C LEU A 250 -0.72 0.88 -12.06
N LEU A 251 -2.02 0.56 -12.13
CA LEU A 251 -2.55 -0.37 -13.13
C LEU A 251 -2.33 0.15 -14.55
N ASN A 252 -2.67 1.42 -14.84
CA ASN A 252 -2.45 1.98 -16.17
C ASN A 252 -0.99 1.94 -16.60
N ARG A 253 -0.10 2.40 -15.72
CA ARG A 253 1.31 2.54 -16.05
C ARG A 253 2.02 1.21 -16.19
N LEU A 254 1.72 0.27 -15.29
CA LEU A 254 2.29 -1.07 -15.40
C LEU A 254 1.71 -1.80 -16.61
N HIS A 255 0.43 -1.60 -16.91
CA HIS A 255 -0.15 -2.18 -18.11
C HIS A 255 0.60 -1.74 -19.37
N ASP A 256 0.84 -0.43 -19.54
CA ASP A 256 1.65 0.12 -20.63
C ASP A 256 3.06 -0.51 -20.69
N LEU A 257 3.71 -0.69 -19.54
CA LEU A 257 5.04 -1.29 -19.47
C LEU A 257 5.04 -2.77 -19.83
N TYR A 258 4.05 -3.54 -19.40
CA TYR A 258 3.92 -4.95 -19.77
C TYR A 258 3.72 -5.10 -21.28
N VAL A 259 2.87 -4.27 -21.89
CA VAL A 259 2.64 -4.25 -23.34
C VAL A 259 3.91 -3.83 -24.08
N LYS A 260 4.53 -2.71 -23.69
CA LYS A 260 5.72 -2.15 -24.37
C LYS A 260 6.92 -3.08 -24.32
N ASN A 261 7.15 -3.75 -23.20
CA ASN A 261 8.30 -4.64 -23.01
C ASN A 261 7.99 -6.11 -23.33
N LYS A 262 6.76 -6.43 -23.77
CA LYS A 262 6.31 -7.80 -24.06
C LYS A 262 6.55 -8.76 -22.88
N TRP A 263 6.35 -8.28 -21.66
CA TRP A 263 6.41 -9.15 -20.48
C TRP A 263 5.23 -10.10 -20.46
N GLN A 264 5.38 -11.23 -19.78
CA GLN A 264 4.29 -12.21 -19.63
C GLN A 264 3.08 -11.57 -18.95
N THR A 265 1.97 -11.51 -19.68
CA THR A 265 0.74 -10.82 -19.28
C THR A 265 0.12 -11.42 -18.01
N GLU A 266 0.31 -12.72 -17.76
CA GLU A 266 -0.13 -13.39 -16.53
C GLU A 266 0.39 -12.70 -15.26
N GLY A 267 1.68 -12.32 -15.23
CA GLY A 267 2.26 -11.62 -14.09
C GLY A 267 1.56 -10.29 -13.78
N PHE A 268 1.00 -9.62 -14.79
CA PHE A 268 0.20 -8.41 -14.58
C PHE A 268 -1.09 -8.74 -13.80
N TYR A 269 -1.88 -9.69 -14.30
CA TYR A 269 -3.17 -10.04 -13.71
C TYR A 269 -3.04 -10.74 -12.35
N VAL A 270 -1.94 -11.44 -12.11
CA VAL A 270 -1.70 -12.19 -10.88
C VAL A 270 -1.01 -11.35 -9.80
N GLU A 271 0.01 -10.57 -10.17
CA GLU A 271 0.86 -9.88 -9.20
C GLU A 271 0.54 -8.39 -9.12
N VAL A 272 0.40 -7.72 -10.26
CA VAL A 272 0.16 -6.27 -10.31
C VAL A 272 -1.25 -5.93 -9.86
N VAL A 273 -2.27 -6.66 -10.34
CA VAL A 273 -3.66 -6.46 -9.90
C VAL A 273 -3.83 -6.76 -8.41
N ASP A 274 -3.10 -7.75 -7.88
CA ASP A 274 -3.14 -8.09 -6.46
C ASP A 274 -2.52 -6.97 -5.60
N ALA A 275 -1.38 -6.41 -6.04
CA ALA A 275 -0.77 -5.24 -5.42
C ALA A 275 -1.66 -3.99 -5.50
N ALA A 276 -2.24 -3.71 -6.67
CA ALA A 276 -3.18 -2.60 -6.86
C ALA A 276 -4.42 -2.75 -5.98
N THR A 277 -4.93 -3.97 -5.80
CA THR A 277 -6.05 -4.26 -4.90
C THR A 277 -5.67 -4.01 -3.44
N ALA A 278 -4.44 -4.37 -3.03
CA ALA A 278 -3.92 -4.04 -1.70
C ALA A 278 -3.83 -2.52 -1.48
N ILE A 279 -3.29 -1.79 -2.46
CA ILE A 279 -3.21 -0.33 -2.45
C ILE A 279 -4.61 0.30 -2.44
N PHE A 280 -5.57 -0.21 -3.19
CA PHE A 280 -6.93 0.30 -3.14
C PHE A 280 -7.52 0.18 -1.73
N LEU A 281 -7.38 -1.00 -1.11
CA LEU A 281 -7.99 -1.31 0.19
C LEU A 281 -7.34 -0.60 1.37
N HIS A 282 -6.03 -0.29 1.34
CA HIS A 282 -5.35 0.31 2.50
C HIS A 282 -6.02 1.62 2.95
N ASN A 283 -6.51 2.41 2.00
CA ASN A 283 -7.26 3.62 2.31
C ASN A 283 -8.78 3.41 2.19
N SER A 284 -9.24 2.84 1.07
CA SER A 284 -10.67 2.76 0.76
C SER A 284 -11.45 1.90 1.76
N TYR A 285 -10.84 0.88 2.38
CA TYR A 285 -11.55 -0.01 3.31
C TYR A 285 -12.13 0.75 4.51
N ARG A 286 -11.35 1.68 5.08
CA ARG A 286 -11.73 2.45 6.28
C ARG A 286 -12.89 3.42 6.01
N PHE A 287 -12.88 4.05 4.84
CA PHE A 287 -13.74 5.19 4.51
C PHE A 287 -14.96 4.85 3.65
N SER A 288 -15.09 3.61 3.19
CA SER A 288 -16.20 3.18 2.34
C SER A 288 -17.10 2.15 3.01
N ILE A 289 -18.16 1.76 2.29
CA ILE A 289 -19.07 0.67 2.68
C ILE A 289 -18.37 -0.70 2.67
N LEU A 290 -17.17 -0.81 2.10
CA LEU A 290 -16.43 -2.07 1.97
C LEU A 290 -16.18 -2.76 3.32
N LYS A 291 -15.98 -1.99 4.41
CA LYS A 291 -15.84 -2.55 5.75
C LYS A 291 -17.08 -3.32 6.21
N GLN A 292 -18.26 -2.85 5.85
CA GLN A 292 -19.51 -3.55 6.15
C GLN A 292 -19.64 -4.80 5.27
N LEU A 293 -19.34 -4.67 3.97
CA LEU A 293 -19.49 -5.76 3.01
C LEU A 293 -18.59 -6.98 3.29
N PHE A 294 -17.33 -6.75 3.67
CA PHE A 294 -16.35 -7.85 3.77
C PHE A 294 -16.03 -8.30 5.20
N GLY A 295 -16.35 -7.49 6.20
CA GLY A 295 -15.78 -7.68 7.54
C GLY A 295 -16.66 -7.29 8.71
N ASN A 296 -17.89 -6.80 8.47
CA ASN A 296 -18.72 -6.17 9.50
C ASN A 296 -17.94 -5.12 10.32
N GLY A 297 -17.04 -4.39 9.67
CA GLY A 297 -16.13 -3.42 10.28
C GLY A 297 -14.68 -3.90 10.42
N ILE A 298 -14.44 -5.20 10.59
CA ILE A 298 -13.08 -5.74 10.81
C ILE A 298 -12.43 -6.15 9.48
N TYR A 299 -11.26 -5.59 9.18
CA TYR A 299 -10.44 -6.05 8.06
C TYR A 299 -9.77 -7.36 8.44
N LYS A 300 -10.28 -8.48 7.92
CA LYS A 300 -9.72 -9.81 8.20
C LYS A 300 -8.32 -9.98 7.60
N TYR A 301 -7.42 -10.65 8.32
CA TYR A 301 -6.04 -10.84 7.87
C TYR A 301 -5.91 -11.67 6.58
N ASN A 302 -6.95 -12.45 6.25
CA ASN A 302 -6.97 -13.37 5.12
C ASN A 302 -7.98 -12.99 4.02
N SER A 303 -8.74 -11.89 4.18
CA SER A 303 -9.79 -11.51 3.22
C SER A 303 -10.23 -10.05 3.41
N PRO A 304 -10.60 -9.30 2.35
CA PRO A 304 -10.62 -9.69 0.93
C PRO A 304 -9.25 -9.57 0.24
N SER A 305 -8.23 -9.09 0.93
CA SER A 305 -6.85 -9.12 0.43
C SER A 305 -5.91 -9.24 1.62
N PRO A 306 -5.23 -10.40 1.79
CA PRO A 306 -4.20 -10.54 2.82
C PRO A 306 -3.06 -9.53 2.66
N LEU A 307 -2.68 -9.24 1.41
CA LEU A 307 -1.67 -8.24 1.09
C LEU A 307 -2.14 -6.83 1.46
N GLY A 308 -3.41 -6.52 1.22
CA GLY A 308 -4.03 -5.25 1.63
C GLY A 308 -4.13 -5.12 3.15
N TYR A 309 -4.39 -6.21 3.88
CA TYR A 309 -4.37 -6.19 5.35
C TYR A 309 -2.96 -5.90 5.87
N LEU A 310 -1.94 -6.56 5.30
CA LEU A 310 -0.54 -6.31 5.65
C LEU A 310 -0.15 -4.85 5.38
N LEU A 311 -0.55 -4.30 4.23
CA LEU A 311 -0.30 -2.89 3.89
C LEU A 311 -1.00 -1.95 4.87
N PHE A 312 -2.29 -2.16 5.13
CA PHE A 312 -3.08 -1.37 6.07
C PHE A 312 -2.48 -1.37 7.49
N LEU A 313 -2.06 -2.54 7.97
CA LEU A 313 -1.41 -2.72 9.27
C LEU A 313 -0.07 -1.96 9.32
N CYS A 314 0.80 -2.14 8.32
CA CYS A 314 2.12 -1.50 8.30
C CYS A 314 2.02 0.02 8.19
N ASP A 315 1.16 0.52 7.29
CA ASP A 315 0.94 1.96 7.12
C ASP A 315 0.47 2.62 8.41
N SER A 316 -0.52 2.00 9.08
CA SER A 316 -1.05 2.47 10.37
C SER A 316 0.02 2.50 11.47
N LEU A 317 0.86 1.46 11.56
CA LEU A 317 1.91 1.40 12.58
C LEU A 317 3.05 2.38 12.26
N CYS A 318 3.38 2.61 10.99
CA CYS A 318 4.46 3.50 10.57
C CYS A 318 4.12 5.00 10.64
N GLU A 319 2.90 5.41 10.99
CA GLU A 319 2.49 6.81 10.99
C GLU A 319 3.44 7.77 11.73
N TRP A 320 4.07 7.35 12.82
CA TRP A 320 4.96 8.22 13.60
C TRP A 320 6.34 8.44 12.95
N LEU A 321 6.72 7.63 11.97
CA LEU A 321 7.94 7.83 11.18
C LEU A 321 7.81 9.02 10.22
N ARG A 322 6.64 9.66 10.16
CA ARG A 322 6.37 10.89 9.39
C ARG A 322 6.82 12.13 10.18
N GLY A 323 7.64 12.99 9.56
CA GLY A 323 8.01 14.33 10.07
C GLY A 323 9.47 14.49 10.56
N LYS A 324 9.83 15.70 11.02
CA LYS A 324 11.22 16.11 11.35
C LYS A 324 11.85 15.37 12.55
N SER A 325 11.05 14.83 13.46
CA SER A 325 11.53 14.05 14.62
C SER A 325 11.25 12.56 14.43
N ARG A 326 12.06 11.92 13.57
CA ARG A 326 12.12 10.46 13.44
C ARG A 326 12.87 9.89 14.63
N ASP A 327 12.17 9.71 15.74
CA ASP A 327 12.81 9.20 16.94
C ASP A 327 12.71 7.67 17.02
N ALA A 328 13.46 6.98 16.16
CA ALA A 328 13.48 5.52 16.15
C ALA A 328 14.11 4.90 17.42
N HIS A 329 14.85 5.70 18.20
CA HIS A 329 15.67 5.25 19.33
C HIS A 329 14.92 5.14 20.66
N HIS A 330 13.62 5.41 20.67
CA HIS A 330 12.76 5.29 21.85
C HIS A 330 11.59 4.31 21.66
N PHE A 331 11.43 3.78 20.45
CA PHE A 331 10.35 2.86 20.09
C PHE A 331 10.91 1.47 19.79
N GLY A 332 10.03 0.48 19.77
CA GLY A 332 10.41 -0.91 19.55
C GLY A 332 9.24 -1.72 19.02
N ILE A 333 9.57 -2.79 18.32
CA ILE A 333 8.59 -3.75 17.83
C ILE A 333 9.06 -5.16 18.18
N ASN A 334 8.13 -6.00 18.60
CA ASN A 334 8.36 -7.42 18.72
C ASN A 334 7.19 -8.15 18.05
N VAL A 335 7.51 -9.14 17.22
CA VAL A 335 6.53 -9.99 16.58
C VAL A 335 6.85 -11.42 16.97
N GLN A 336 5.94 -12.03 17.72
CA GLN A 336 6.04 -13.43 18.12
C GLN A 336 4.74 -14.13 17.76
N ASP A 337 4.82 -15.10 16.85
CA ASP A 337 3.69 -15.81 16.29
C ASP A 337 2.62 -14.88 15.69
N ASN A 338 1.52 -14.66 16.40
CA ASN A 338 0.41 -13.82 15.93
C ASN A 338 0.22 -12.58 16.81
N ILE A 339 1.21 -12.25 17.63
CA ILE A 339 1.20 -11.13 18.57
C ILE A 339 2.26 -10.12 18.13
N ILE A 340 1.81 -8.88 17.90
CA ILE A 340 2.62 -7.73 17.55
C ILE A 340 2.59 -6.78 18.75
N LYS A 341 3.72 -6.66 19.44
CA LYS A 341 3.91 -5.67 20.52
C LYS A 341 4.64 -4.47 19.95
N TYR A 342 4.02 -3.31 20.05
CA TYR A 342 4.51 -2.08 19.44
C TYR A 342 4.61 -0.94 20.44
N LYS A 343 5.76 -0.29 20.52
CA LYS A 343 5.90 0.95 21.30
C LYS A 343 5.78 2.13 20.35
N ALA A 344 4.88 3.06 20.64
CA ALA A 344 4.62 4.22 19.78
C ALA A 344 4.57 5.52 20.61
N PRO A 345 4.83 6.68 20.01
CA PRO A 345 4.68 7.95 20.72
C PRO A 345 3.21 8.29 20.96
N LYS A 346 2.90 8.93 22.10
CA LYS A 346 1.52 9.37 22.43
C LYS A 346 0.85 10.22 21.35
N LYS A 347 1.62 10.99 20.56
CA LYS A 347 1.10 11.87 19.49
C LYS A 347 0.33 11.13 18.40
N VAL A 348 0.61 9.84 18.17
CA VAL A 348 -0.08 9.02 17.15
C VAL A 348 -1.17 8.11 17.73
N LYS A 349 -1.41 8.19 19.05
CA LYS A 349 -2.37 7.33 19.75
C LYS A 349 -3.74 7.33 19.10
N LYS A 350 -4.28 8.51 18.78
CA LYS A 350 -5.61 8.63 18.19
C LYS A 350 -5.72 7.83 16.89
N ASN A 351 -4.78 8.04 15.98
CA ASN A 351 -4.82 7.43 14.65
C ASN A 351 -4.59 5.91 14.72
N ILE A 352 -3.63 5.45 15.53
CA ILE A 352 -3.37 4.02 15.71
C ILE A 352 -4.56 3.33 16.37
N GLU A 353 -5.18 3.91 17.41
CA GLU A 353 -6.36 3.31 18.05
C GLU A 353 -7.55 3.24 17.09
N GLU A 354 -7.79 4.28 16.29
CA GLU A 354 -8.86 4.26 15.28
C GLU A 354 -8.63 3.17 14.22
N ALA A 355 -7.38 2.96 13.79
CA ALA A 355 -7.03 1.88 12.87
C ALA A 355 -7.14 0.49 13.53
N ARG A 356 -6.74 0.38 14.80
CA ARG A 356 -6.75 -0.86 15.57
C ARG A 356 -8.15 -1.44 15.75
N LEU A 357 -9.18 -0.60 15.79
CA LEU A 357 -10.58 -1.03 15.77
C LEU A 357 -10.95 -1.84 14.53
N LEU A 358 -10.17 -1.74 13.45
CA LEU A 358 -10.38 -2.46 12.20
C LEU A 358 -9.45 -3.68 12.07
N PHE A 359 -8.48 -3.89 12.98
CA PHE A 359 -7.58 -5.03 12.92
C PHE A 359 -8.29 -6.33 13.26
N ASP A 360 -7.84 -7.41 12.63
CA ASP A 360 -8.36 -8.74 12.91
C ASP A 360 -7.88 -9.18 14.30
N ASN A 361 -8.80 -9.51 15.20
CA ASN A 361 -8.48 -9.97 16.56
C ASN A 361 -7.68 -11.27 16.60
N ARG A 362 -7.58 -11.98 15.47
CA ARG A 362 -6.72 -13.15 15.28
C ARG A 362 -5.23 -12.79 15.16
N ILE A 363 -4.91 -11.53 14.94
CA ILE A 363 -3.57 -10.95 15.02
C ILE A 363 -3.61 -9.93 16.15
N GLU A 364 -3.07 -10.28 17.31
CA GLU A 364 -3.10 -9.40 18.48
C GLU A 364 -2.10 -8.26 18.28
N VAL A 365 -2.56 -7.01 18.35
CA VAL A 365 -1.70 -5.82 18.26
C VAL A 365 -1.79 -5.03 19.56
N ASP A 366 -0.76 -5.19 20.39
CA ASP A 366 -0.63 -4.49 21.67
C ASP A 366 0.26 -3.26 21.50
N VAL A 367 -0.30 -2.07 21.75
CA VAL A 367 0.38 -0.79 21.54
C VAL A 367 0.63 -0.09 22.87
N ILE A 368 1.90 0.09 23.20
CA ILE A 368 2.36 0.79 24.41
C ILE A 368 2.74 2.22 24.02
N TYR A 369 1.99 3.20 24.52
CA TYR A 369 2.25 4.61 24.22
C TYR A 369 3.21 5.24 25.24
N GLN A 370 4.28 5.88 24.75
CA GLN A 370 5.26 6.58 25.58
C GLN A 370 5.19 8.10 25.39
#